data_AF-A0A953ECH9-F1
#
_entry.id   AF-A0A953ECH9-F1
#
_cell.length_a   1.000
_cell.length_b   1.000
_cell.length_c   1.000
_cell.angle_alpha   90.00
_cell.angle_beta   90.00
_cell.angle_gamma   90.00
#
_symmetry.space_group_name_H-M   'P 1'
#
loop_
_entity.id
_entity.type
_entity.pdbx_description
1 polymer ?
#
loop_
_entity_poly.entity_id
_entity_poly.type
_entity_poly.pdbx_seq_one_letter_code
_entity_poly.pdbx_strand_id
1 'polypeptide(L)' 'MPPEVPYYAPIGDECILFEHAFRNRLPLLLKGPTGCGKTRFVAHMAARLGRPLYT' A
#
# COMPACT_ATOMS: atom_id res chain seq x y z
N MET A 1 5.33 2.16 -20.48
CA MET A 1 4.65 3.12 -19.59
C MET A 1 4.77 2.58 -18.18
N PRO A 2 5.09 3.40 -17.17
CA PRO A 2 4.99 2.93 -15.78
C PRO A 2 3.55 2.45 -15.53
N PRO A 3 3.35 1.36 -14.77
CA PRO A 3 2.02 0.87 -14.45
C PRO A 3 1.21 2.00 -13.78
N GLU A 4 -0.02 2.20 -14.24
CA GLU A 4 -0.92 3.19 -13.67
C GLU A 4 -1.12 2.90 -12.18
N VAL A 5 -0.96 3.91 -11.33
CA VAL A 5 -1.14 3.77 -9.89
C VAL A 5 -2.62 3.58 -9.60
N PRO A 6 -3.06 2.43 -9.04
CA PRO A 6 -4.47 2.20 -8.74
C PRO A 6 -5.00 3.26 -7.77
N TYR A 7 -6.23 3.76 -7.99
CA TYR A 7 -6.84 4.72 -7.08
C TYR A 7 -6.97 4.15 -5.66
N TYR A 8 -6.58 4.96 -4.68
CA TYR A 8 -6.78 4.74 -3.25
C TYR A 8 -6.98 6.10 -2.59
N ALA A 9 -8.00 6.22 -1.73
CA ALA A 9 -8.26 7.41 -0.95
C ALA A 9 -7.72 7.19 0.47
N PRO A 10 -6.64 7.89 0.87
CA PRO A 10 -6.14 7.80 2.24
C PRO A 10 -7.17 8.35 3.24
N ILE A 11 -7.29 7.67 4.38
CA ILE A 11 -8.17 8.04 5.51
C ILE A 11 -7.33 8.71 6.62
N GLY A 12 -6.04 8.40 6.70
CA GLY A 12 -5.08 9.04 7.58
C GLY A 12 -3.65 8.92 7.04
N ASP A 13 -2.70 8.65 7.93
CA ASP A 13 -1.27 8.63 7.61
C ASP A 13 -0.76 7.29 7.09
N GLU A 14 -1.63 6.35 6.71
CA GLU A 14 -1.24 4.99 6.35
C GLU A 14 -0.24 4.94 5.18
N CYS A 15 -0.37 5.83 4.20
CA CYS A 15 0.58 5.93 3.09
C CYS A 15 1.99 6.30 3.58
N ILE A 16 2.07 7.29 4.48
CA ILE A 16 3.33 7.78 5.05
C ILE A 16 3.96 6.67 5.91
N LEU A 17 3.18 6.06 6.80
CA LEU A 17 3.63 4.96 7.67
C LEU A 17 4.10 3.75 6.86
N PHE A 18 3.42 3.43 5.76
CA PHE A 18 3.82 2.34 4.87
C PHE A 18 5.17 2.63 4.20
N GLU A 19 5.37 3.84 3.68
CA GLU A 19 6.66 4.24 3.12
C GLU A 19 7.79 4.17 4.16
N HIS A 20 7.54 4.63 5.40
CA HIS A 20 8.51 4.54 6.48
C HIS A 20 8.86 3.10 6.82
N ALA A 21 7.87 2.22 6.98
CA ALA A 21 8.11 0.81 7.24
C ALA A 21 8.89 0.14 6.10
N PHE A 22 8.52 0.45 4.86
CA PHE A 22 9.21 -0.06 3.67
C PHE A 22 10.68 0.38 3.61
N ARG A 23 10.96 1.67 3.83
CA ARG A 23 12.34 2.21 3.86
C ARG A 23 13.20 1.53 4.94
N ASN A 24 12.59 1.17 6.07
CA ASN A 24 13.25 0.48 7.18
C ASN A 24 13.18 -1.05 7.10
N ARG A 25 12.61 -1.62 6.04
CA ARG A 25 12.40 -3.07 5.86
C ARG A 25 11.64 -3.73 7.02
N LEU A 26 10.68 -3.01 7.60
CA LEU A 26 9.83 -3.50 8.67
C LEU A 26 8.60 -4.25 8.09
N PRO A 27 8.28 -5.45 8.58
CA PRO A 27 7.03 -6.12 8.24
C PRO A 27 5.82 -5.31 8.72
N LEU A 28 4.75 -5.30 7.91
CA LEU A 28 3.48 -4.66 8.26
C LEU A 28 2.35 -5.68 8.34
N LEU A 29 1.50 -5.53 9.37
CA LEU A 29 0.22 -6.21 9.48
C LEU A 29 -0.90 -5.21 9.24
N LEU A 30 -1.69 -5.43 8.18
CA LEU A 30 -2.87 -4.61 7.87
C LEU A 30 -4.12 -5.23 8.50
N LYS A 31 -4.70 -4.55 9.48
CA LYS A 31 -5.92 -4.97 10.17
C LYS A 31 -7.15 -4.17 9.71
N GLY A 32 -8.31 -4.81 9.71
CA GLY A 32 -9.60 -4.19 9.39
C GLY A 32 -10.62 -5.20 8.84
N PRO A 33 -11.91 -4.87 8.82
CA PRO A 33 -12.96 -5.78 8.32
C PRO A 33 -12.81 -6.09 6.83
N THR A 34 -13.49 -7.12 6.33
CA THR A 34 -13.52 -7.42 4.89
C THR A 34 -14.11 -6.24 4.11
N GLY A 35 -13.61 -5.98 2.89
CA GLY A 35 -14.10 -4.89 2.04
C GLY A 35 -13.59 -3.48 2.38
N CYS A 36 -12.80 -3.29 3.44
CA CYS A 36 -12.30 -1.97 3.84
C CYS A 36 -11.11 -1.43 3.01
N GLY A 37 -10.78 -2.05 1.87
CA GLY A 37 -9.75 -1.54 0.96
C GLY A 37 -8.29 -1.97 1.22
N LYS A 38 -8.00 -2.90 2.15
CA LYS A 38 -6.62 -3.36 2.44
C LYS A 38 -5.85 -3.83 1.19
N THR A 39 -6.44 -4.68 0.37
CA THR A 39 -5.81 -5.18 -0.87
C THR A 39 -5.54 -4.05 -1.85
N ARG A 40 -6.49 -3.11 -2.00
CA ARG A 40 -6.33 -1.92 -2.85
C ARG A 40 -5.21 -1.02 -2.35
N PHE A 41 -5.11 -0.82 -1.04
CA PHE A 41 -4.05 -0.06 -0.40
C PHE A 41 -2.67 -0.65 -0.72
N VAL A 42 -2.48 -1.96 -0.56
CA VAL A 42 -1.20 -2.62 -0.90
C VAL A 42 -0.87 -2.49 -2.38
N ALA A 43 -1.85 -2.67 -3.27
CA ALA A 43 -1.67 -2.48 -4.71
C ALA A 43 -1.28 -1.03 -5.08
N HIS A 44 -1.92 -0.05 -4.45
CA HIS A 44 -1.59 1.36 -4.61
C HIS A 44 -0.15 1.65 -4.17
N MET A 45 0.25 1.19 -2.98
CA MET A 45 1.61 1.41 -2.46
C MET A 45 2.66 0.67 -3.28
N ALA A 46 2.40 -0.56 -3.73
CA ALA A 46 3.32 -1.31 -4.59
C ALA A 46 3.57 -0.58 -5.92
N ALA A 47 2.51 -0.10 -6.58
CA ALA A 47 2.64 0.69 -7.81
C ALA A 47 3.39 2.01 -7.58
N ARG A 48 3.08 2.74 -6.50
CA ARG A 48 3.78 3.99 -6.13
C ARG A 48 5.26 3.79 -5.84
N LEU A 49 5.63 2.66 -5.23
CA LEU A 49 7.02 2.31 -4.90
C LEU A 49 7.76 1.63 -6.06
N GLY A 50 7.11 1.41 -7.20
CA GLY A 50 7.68 0.71 -8.35
C GLY A 50 8.06 -0.74 -8.04
N ARG A 51 7.28 -1.43 -7.21
CA ARG A 51 7.56 -2.81 -6.76
C ARG A 51 6.55 -3.81 -7.32
N PRO A 52 7.00 -5.04 -7.67
CA PRO A 52 6.08 -6.11 -7.98
C PRO A 52 5.25 -6.46 -6.73
N LEU A 53 3.97 -6.78 -6.95
CA LEU A 53 3.06 -7.27 -5.92
C LEU A 53 2.74 -8.74 -6.19
N TYR A 54 2.98 -9.58 -5.20
CA TYR A 54 2.64 -11.01 -5.23
C TYR A 54 1.44 -11.23 -4.31
N THR A 55 0.40 -11.90 -4.80
CA THR A 55 -0.88 -12.11 -4.11
C THR A 55 -1.33 -13.55 -4.20
#